data_AF-A0A0Q7MNJ6-F1
#
_entry.id   AF-A0A0Q7MNJ6-F1
#
_cell.length_a   1.000
_cell.length_b   1.000
_cell.length_c   1.000
_cell.angle_alpha   90.00
_cell.angle_beta   90.00
_cell.angle_gamma   90.00
#
_symmetry.space_group_name_H-M   'P 1'
#
loop_
_entity.id
_entity.type
_entity.pdbx_description
1 polymer ?
#
loop_
_entity_poly.entity_id
_entity_poly.type
_entity_poly.pdbx_seq_one_letter_code
_entity_poly.pdbx_strand_id
1 'polypeptide(L)'
;MAQRIWDVLVKKGFEPAMRHGSDAADRYEEQTGAPAPPEVVELWSVLGGRDILGMCLEGANSAGLWCAARASEAESSGPGVPYEELDGSASGAVRMVWWDRGWCPLHATVDNAIAVDSHPGAEGRAGQVVYCDMDVYSDREVVWGSVADFLRDVLAVVSSDGLVVEDGHGLMTHTDNWTCTVLMAVLETGRARRDGRPVPLIGFTEDSTRQLLDRLHTPRESEK
;
A
#
# COMPACT_ATOMS: atom_id res chain seq x y z
N MET A 1 -8.23 8.93 -5.67
CA MET A 1 -7.41 9.12 -4.44
C MET A 1 -5.93 9.39 -4.76
N ALA A 2 -5.36 8.66 -5.72
CA ALA A 2 -3.97 8.79 -6.15
C ALA A 2 -3.53 10.23 -6.48
N GLN A 3 -4.37 11.02 -7.18
CA GLN A 3 -4.06 12.44 -7.45
C GLN A 3 -3.85 13.28 -6.19
N ARG A 4 -4.59 13.01 -5.11
CA ARG A 4 -4.43 13.75 -3.85
C ARG A 4 -3.09 13.44 -3.18
N ILE A 5 -2.62 12.20 -3.27
CA ILE A 5 -1.29 11.80 -2.78
C ILE A 5 -0.22 12.55 -3.57
N TRP A 6 -0.32 12.57 -4.90
CA TRP A 6 0.56 13.34 -5.77
C TRP A 6 0.59 14.83 -5.36
N ASP A 7 -0.57 15.46 -5.25
CA ASP A 7 -0.68 16.88 -4.92
C ASP A 7 -0.05 17.22 -3.56
N VAL A 8 -0.25 16.36 -2.55
CA VAL A 8 0.36 16.54 -1.22
C VAL A 8 1.88 16.43 -1.29
N LEU A 9 2.38 15.43 -2.00
CA LEU A 9 3.82 15.20 -2.15
C LEU A 9 4.49 16.37 -2.87
N VAL A 10 3.93 16.83 -3.99
CA VAL A 10 4.40 18.02 -4.72
C VAL A 10 4.34 19.27 -3.84
N LYS A 11 3.25 19.49 -3.12
CA LYS A 11 3.11 20.64 -2.20
C LYS A 11 4.18 20.63 -1.10
N LYS A 12 4.59 19.45 -0.64
CA LYS A 12 5.67 19.28 0.35
C LYS A 12 7.08 19.33 -0.26
N GLY A 13 7.19 19.49 -1.59
CA GLY A 13 8.48 19.58 -2.29
C GLY A 13 9.07 18.22 -2.69
N PHE A 14 8.27 17.15 -2.67
CA PHE A 14 8.68 15.79 -2.96
C PHE A 14 7.97 15.26 -4.21
N GLU A 15 8.36 15.71 -5.41
CA GLU A 15 7.76 15.19 -6.64
C GLU A 15 8.07 13.68 -6.78
N PRO A 16 7.04 12.80 -6.87
CA PRO A 16 7.26 11.34 -6.91
C PRO A 16 8.05 10.91 -8.15
N ALA A 17 9.30 10.50 -7.93
CA ALA A 17 10.20 10.07 -8.99
C ALA A 17 9.73 8.76 -9.63
N MET A 18 9.91 8.62 -10.94
CA MET A 18 9.65 7.37 -11.65
C MET A 18 10.79 6.38 -11.37
N ARG A 19 10.47 5.21 -10.84
CA ARG A 19 11.41 4.11 -10.53
C ARG A 19 11.29 2.96 -11.52
N HIS A 20 10.06 2.68 -11.93
CA HIS A 20 9.72 1.69 -12.94
C HIS A 20 8.98 2.40 -14.07
N GLY A 21 9.11 1.89 -15.30
CA GLY A 21 8.47 2.51 -16.47
C GLY A 21 6.97 2.73 -16.25
N SER A 22 6.49 3.90 -16.65
CA SER A 22 5.06 4.20 -16.77
C SER A 22 4.54 3.52 -18.03
N ASP A 23 4.31 2.22 -17.93
CA ASP A 23 3.76 1.44 -19.04
C ASP A 23 2.23 1.45 -19.01
N ALA A 24 1.63 1.29 -20.18
CA ALA A 24 0.19 1.21 -20.32
C ALA A 24 -0.36 -0.06 -19.64
N ALA A 25 -1.60 0.02 -19.16
CA ALA A 25 -2.22 -1.04 -18.35
C ALA A 25 -2.38 -2.38 -19.08
N ASP A 26 -2.43 -2.35 -20.41
CA ASP A 26 -2.43 -3.51 -21.31
C ASP A 26 -1.18 -4.38 -21.15
N ARG A 27 -0.01 -3.81 -20.78
CA ARG A 27 1.20 -4.59 -20.49
C ARG A 27 1.01 -5.61 -19.38
N TYR A 28 0.20 -5.29 -18.37
CA TYR A 28 -0.09 -6.23 -17.30
C TYR A 28 -0.84 -7.46 -17.83
N GLU A 29 -1.87 -7.23 -18.65
CA GLU A 29 -2.68 -8.31 -19.21
C GLU A 29 -1.88 -9.15 -20.22
N GLU A 30 -1.02 -8.52 -21.03
CA GLU A 30 -0.10 -9.22 -21.93
C GLU A 30 0.83 -10.21 -21.19
N GLN A 31 1.28 -9.83 -20.00
CA GLN A 31 2.25 -10.61 -19.21
C GLN A 31 1.59 -11.68 -18.34
N THR A 32 0.38 -11.43 -17.86
CA THR A 32 -0.30 -12.29 -16.88
C THR A 32 -1.41 -13.14 -17.48
N GLY A 33 -1.95 -12.74 -18.65
CA GLY A 33 -3.15 -13.33 -19.24
C GLY A 33 -4.44 -13.00 -18.47
N ALA A 34 -4.39 -12.07 -17.51
CA ALA A 34 -5.53 -11.63 -16.71
C ALA A 34 -5.67 -10.10 -16.77
N PRO A 35 -6.91 -9.57 -16.81
CA PRO A 35 -7.12 -8.13 -16.80
C PRO A 35 -6.67 -7.54 -15.48
N ALA A 36 -6.05 -6.35 -15.52
CA ALA A 36 -5.75 -5.59 -14.32
C ALA A 36 -7.05 -5.15 -13.62
N PRO A 37 -7.13 -5.14 -12.28
CA PRO A 37 -8.29 -4.62 -11.58
C PRO A 37 -8.51 -3.13 -11.92
N PRO A 38 -9.75 -2.68 -12.22
CA PRO A 38 -10.01 -1.30 -12.66
C PRO A 38 -9.48 -0.22 -11.71
N GLU A 39 -9.57 -0.46 -10.40
CA GLU A 39 -9.07 0.43 -9.36
C GLU A 39 -7.53 0.56 -9.38
N VAL A 40 -6.83 -0.46 -9.85
CA VAL A 40 -5.37 -0.44 -10.01
C VAL A 40 -4.98 0.33 -11.28
N VAL A 41 -5.78 0.21 -12.35
CA VAL A 41 -5.59 1.00 -13.57
C VAL A 41 -5.71 2.50 -13.29
N GLU A 42 -6.69 2.92 -12.49
CA GLU A 42 -6.81 4.32 -12.04
C GLU A 42 -5.57 4.75 -11.26
N LEU A 43 -5.09 3.93 -10.33
CA LEU A 43 -3.86 4.20 -9.58
C LEU A 43 -2.64 4.35 -10.50
N TRP A 44 -2.43 3.42 -11.43
CA TRP A 44 -1.27 3.45 -12.33
C TRP A 44 -1.22 4.71 -13.19
N SER A 45 -2.37 5.22 -13.61
CA SER A 45 -2.46 6.45 -14.40
C SER A 45 -1.86 7.70 -13.72
N VAL A 46 -1.68 7.65 -12.40
CA VAL A 46 -1.13 8.77 -11.61
C VAL A 46 0.18 8.38 -10.94
N LEU A 47 0.19 7.28 -10.19
CA LEU A 47 1.29 6.89 -9.30
C LEU A 47 2.00 5.59 -9.73
N GLY A 48 1.63 4.99 -10.87
CA GLY A 48 2.23 3.75 -11.33
C GLY A 48 3.74 3.87 -11.54
N GLY A 49 4.50 2.95 -10.95
CA GLY A 49 5.95 2.89 -11.07
C GLY A 49 6.70 3.97 -10.32
N ARG A 50 6.04 4.70 -9.40
CA ARG A 50 6.62 5.86 -8.72
C ARG A 50 7.07 5.55 -7.29
N ASP A 51 8.11 6.26 -6.88
CA ASP A 51 8.62 6.30 -5.51
C ASP A 51 7.76 7.23 -4.65
N ILE A 52 7.15 6.67 -3.61
CA ILE A 52 6.44 7.41 -2.58
C ILE A 52 7.33 7.43 -1.32
N LEU A 53 8.37 8.26 -1.36
CA LEU A 53 9.29 8.48 -0.24
C LEU A 53 9.88 7.15 0.30
N GLY A 54 10.41 6.33 -0.60
CA GLY A 54 10.96 5.01 -0.31
C GLY A 54 9.97 3.86 -0.41
N MET A 55 8.66 4.11 -0.58
CA MET A 55 7.68 3.08 -0.95
C MET A 55 7.46 3.09 -2.47
N CYS A 56 8.07 2.15 -3.18
CA CYS A 56 7.88 2.01 -4.63
C CYS A 56 6.51 1.40 -4.93
N LEU A 57 5.64 2.15 -5.59
CA LEU A 57 4.41 1.60 -6.13
C LEU A 57 4.68 0.97 -7.49
N GLU A 58 4.15 -0.22 -7.71
CA GLU A 58 4.27 -0.91 -8.98
C GLU A 58 3.54 -0.14 -10.09
N GLY A 59 4.11 -0.16 -11.28
CA GLY A 59 3.41 0.19 -12.52
C GLY A 59 2.88 -1.07 -13.21
N ALA A 60 2.15 -0.91 -14.30
CA ALA A 60 1.54 -2.05 -15.02
C ALA A 60 2.58 -3.13 -15.40
N ASN A 61 3.71 -2.71 -15.98
CA ASN A 61 4.77 -3.62 -16.40
C ASN A 61 5.53 -4.24 -15.23
N SER A 62 5.88 -3.47 -14.20
CA SER A 62 6.60 -4.05 -13.05
C SER A 62 5.71 -5.01 -12.26
N ALA A 63 4.43 -4.71 -12.11
CA ALA A 63 3.44 -5.62 -11.54
C ALA A 63 3.29 -6.90 -12.38
N GLY A 64 3.17 -6.78 -13.70
CA GLY A 64 3.00 -7.93 -14.58
C GLY A 64 4.26 -8.80 -14.65
N LEU A 65 5.46 -8.21 -14.69
CA LEU A 65 6.73 -8.93 -14.59
C LEU A 65 6.83 -9.70 -13.27
N TRP A 66 6.38 -9.12 -12.18
CA TRP A 66 6.39 -9.77 -10.88
C TRP A 66 5.44 -10.97 -10.86
N CYS A 67 4.20 -10.80 -11.34
CA CYS A 67 3.24 -11.90 -11.49
C CYS A 67 3.79 -13.02 -12.40
N ALA A 68 4.42 -12.65 -13.53
CA ALA A 68 5.02 -13.60 -14.46
C ALA A 68 6.21 -14.35 -13.84
N ALA A 69 7.07 -13.66 -13.08
CA ALA A 69 8.22 -14.25 -12.39
C ALA A 69 7.78 -15.31 -11.36
N ARG A 70 6.63 -15.10 -10.70
CA ARG A 70 6.08 -16.02 -9.70
C ARG A 70 4.96 -16.91 -10.24
N ALA A 71 4.83 -16.98 -11.56
CA ALA A 71 3.80 -17.78 -12.22
C ALA A 71 3.95 -19.28 -11.92
N SER A 72 5.18 -19.78 -11.73
CA SER A 72 5.45 -21.17 -11.34
C SER A 72 5.16 -21.45 -9.87
N GLU A 73 5.41 -20.47 -9.00
CA GLU A 73 5.08 -20.53 -7.56
C GLU A 73 3.56 -20.52 -7.34
N ALA A 74 2.82 -19.84 -8.20
CA ALA A 74 1.36 -19.91 -8.20
C ALA A 74 0.81 -21.27 -8.70
N GLU A 75 1.61 -22.05 -9.42
CA GLU A 75 1.21 -23.37 -9.95
C GLU A 75 1.62 -24.54 -9.04
N SER A 76 2.62 -24.36 -8.16
CA SER A 76 3.11 -25.43 -7.27
C SER A 76 2.07 -25.87 -6.24
N SER A 77 1.09 -25.02 -5.93
CA SER A 77 -0.04 -25.32 -5.05
C SER A 77 -1.29 -25.80 -5.79
N GLY A 78 -1.35 -25.73 -7.13
CA GLY A 78 -2.59 -25.98 -7.86
C GLY A 78 -3.77 -25.08 -7.40
N PRO A 79 -4.88 -25.05 -8.15
CA PRO A 79 -6.06 -24.30 -7.72
C PRO A 79 -6.64 -24.89 -6.43
N GLY A 80 -6.51 -24.17 -5.32
CA GLY A 80 -7.15 -24.49 -4.05
C GLY A 80 -6.47 -25.53 -3.16
N VAL A 81 -5.25 -26.00 -3.47
CA VAL A 81 -4.49 -26.79 -2.49
C VAL A 81 -3.68 -25.82 -1.62
N PRO A 82 -3.83 -25.88 -0.28
CA PRO A 82 -2.98 -25.13 0.62
C PRO A 82 -1.50 -25.45 0.40
N TYR A 83 -0.63 -24.44 0.45
CA TYR A 83 0.80 -24.64 0.62
C TYR A 83 1.03 -25.10 2.06
N GLU A 84 1.54 -26.33 2.24
CA GLU A 84 1.57 -27.02 3.53
C GLU A 84 2.40 -26.27 4.59
N GLU A 85 3.37 -25.46 4.15
CA GLU A 85 4.27 -24.70 5.00
C GLU A 85 3.81 -23.25 5.28
N LEU A 86 2.59 -22.85 4.90
CA LEU A 86 2.02 -21.56 5.30
C LEU A 86 1.18 -21.71 6.57
N ASP A 87 1.44 -20.87 7.58
CA ASP A 87 0.72 -20.90 8.86
C ASP A 87 -0.74 -20.46 8.74
N GLY A 88 -1.12 -19.67 7.72
CA GLY A 88 -2.52 -19.32 7.55
C GLY A 88 -2.85 -18.10 6.71
N SER A 89 -4.12 -18.06 6.27
CA SER A 89 -4.95 -16.88 6.37
C SER A 89 -5.79 -17.09 7.62
N ALA A 90 -5.44 -16.42 8.72
CA ALA A 90 -6.08 -16.62 10.02
C ALA A 90 -7.62 -16.50 10.01
N SER A 91 -8.18 -15.80 9.00
CA SER A 91 -9.61 -15.59 8.82
C SER A 91 -10.25 -16.42 7.68
N GLY A 92 -9.47 -17.15 6.88
CA GLY A 92 -9.97 -17.81 5.66
C GLY A 92 -10.32 -16.84 4.52
N ALA A 93 -10.00 -15.56 4.67
CA ALA A 93 -10.29 -14.52 3.69
C ALA A 93 -9.32 -14.56 2.49
N VAL A 94 -8.11 -15.06 2.69
CA VAL A 94 -7.09 -15.23 1.65
C VAL A 94 -6.92 -16.72 1.37
N ARG A 95 -6.71 -17.09 0.11
CA ARG A 95 -6.37 -18.47 -0.24
C ARG A 95 -5.01 -18.83 0.35
N MET A 96 -4.88 -20.08 0.80
CA MET A 96 -3.68 -20.64 1.42
C MET A 96 -2.57 -20.95 0.40
N VAL A 97 -2.18 -19.99 -0.43
CA VAL A 97 -1.14 -20.18 -1.45
C VAL A 97 0.02 -19.22 -1.23
N TRP A 98 1.22 -19.65 -1.61
CA TRP A 98 2.42 -18.81 -1.53
C TRP A 98 2.25 -17.51 -2.31
N TRP A 99 1.74 -17.65 -3.53
CA TRP A 99 1.35 -16.59 -4.44
C TRP A 99 0.16 -17.04 -5.28
N ASP A 100 -0.74 -16.12 -5.66
CA ASP A 100 -1.83 -16.38 -6.61
C ASP A 100 -1.68 -15.49 -7.85
N ARG A 101 -1.95 -16.04 -9.04
CA ARG A 101 -1.90 -15.27 -10.30
C ARG A 101 -2.93 -14.13 -10.35
N GLY A 102 -4.02 -14.26 -9.59
CA GLY A 102 -5.03 -13.21 -9.43
C GLY A 102 -4.65 -12.11 -8.45
N TRP A 103 -3.44 -12.16 -7.85
CA TRP A 103 -2.93 -11.11 -6.98
C TRP A 103 -2.15 -10.09 -7.82
N CYS A 104 -2.73 -8.90 -7.97
CA CYS A 104 -2.11 -7.79 -8.70
C CYS A 104 -1.29 -6.93 -7.71
N PRO A 105 0.05 -6.97 -7.75
CA PRO A 105 0.87 -6.25 -6.77
C PRO A 105 0.77 -4.73 -6.95
N LEU A 106 0.57 -4.04 -5.83
CA LEU A 106 0.66 -2.58 -5.68
C LEU A 106 2.06 -2.15 -5.24
N HIS A 107 2.73 -3.00 -4.47
CA HIS A 107 4.10 -2.87 -4.01
C HIS A 107 4.68 -4.27 -3.88
N ALA A 108 5.90 -4.49 -4.33
CA ALA A 108 6.51 -5.79 -4.14
C ALA A 108 8.04 -5.76 -4.03
N THR A 109 8.56 -6.56 -3.11
CA THR A 109 9.98 -6.78 -2.86
C THR A 109 10.28 -8.28 -2.81
N VAL A 110 11.53 -8.61 -2.47
CA VAL A 110 11.91 -9.99 -2.18
C VAL A 110 11.31 -10.47 -0.85
N ASP A 111 11.09 -9.57 0.11
CA ASP A 111 10.68 -9.90 1.47
C ASP A 111 9.17 -9.76 1.70
N ASN A 112 8.48 -8.89 0.96
CA ASN A 112 7.05 -8.67 1.12
C ASN A 112 6.38 -8.17 -0.16
N ALA A 113 5.04 -8.24 -0.17
CA ALA A 113 4.21 -7.61 -1.18
C ALA A 113 2.91 -7.09 -0.59
N ILE A 114 2.35 -6.06 -1.23
CA ILE A 114 0.97 -5.62 -1.04
C ILE A 114 0.28 -5.85 -2.37
N ALA A 115 -0.81 -6.61 -2.41
CA ALA A 115 -1.47 -6.98 -3.66
C ALA A 115 -2.99 -6.91 -3.56
N VAL A 116 -3.64 -6.61 -4.69
CA VAL A 116 -5.09 -6.68 -4.86
C VAL A 116 -5.46 -8.11 -5.20
N ASP A 117 -6.32 -8.71 -4.39
CA ASP A 117 -6.72 -10.09 -4.50
C ASP A 117 -8.03 -10.23 -5.32
N SER A 118 -7.90 -10.83 -6.51
CA SER A 118 -9.04 -11.15 -7.38
C SER A 118 -9.58 -12.57 -7.16
N HIS A 119 -8.86 -13.41 -6.39
CA HIS A 119 -9.20 -14.80 -6.11
C HIS A 119 -9.25 -15.05 -4.58
N PRO A 120 -10.20 -14.42 -3.88
CA PRO A 120 -10.27 -14.51 -2.43
C PRO A 120 -10.51 -15.94 -1.93
N GLY A 121 -10.19 -16.15 -0.65
CA GLY A 121 -10.63 -17.32 0.11
C GLY A 121 -12.14 -17.32 0.36
N ALA A 122 -12.65 -18.36 1.01
CA ALA A 122 -14.09 -18.56 1.22
C ALA A 122 -14.76 -17.40 1.97
N GLU A 123 -14.04 -16.76 2.89
CA GLU A 123 -14.54 -15.64 3.70
C GLU A 123 -14.10 -14.27 3.15
N GLY A 124 -13.41 -14.24 2.01
CA GLY A 124 -12.82 -13.05 1.43
C GLY A 124 -13.73 -12.37 0.41
N ARG A 125 -13.23 -11.25 -0.14
CA ARG A 125 -13.90 -10.53 -1.22
C ARG A 125 -12.91 -10.14 -2.32
N ALA A 126 -13.33 -10.25 -3.57
CA ALA A 126 -12.54 -9.76 -4.69
C ALA A 126 -12.30 -8.25 -4.55
N GLY A 127 -11.08 -7.80 -4.85
CA GLY A 127 -10.65 -6.41 -4.69
C GLY A 127 -10.16 -6.04 -3.28
N GLN A 128 -10.15 -6.99 -2.33
CA GLN A 128 -9.44 -6.79 -1.06
C GLN A 128 -7.94 -6.66 -1.29
N VAL A 129 -7.24 -5.98 -0.39
CA VAL A 129 -5.79 -5.80 -0.48
C VAL A 129 -5.12 -6.59 0.63
N VAL A 130 -4.27 -7.51 0.21
CA VAL A 130 -3.53 -8.41 1.08
C VAL A 130 -2.12 -7.89 1.30
N TYR A 131 -1.61 -8.09 2.51
CA TYR A 131 -0.18 -8.05 2.79
C TYR A 131 0.34 -9.48 2.77
N CYS A 132 1.40 -9.69 2.00
CA CYS A 132 2.08 -10.95 1.83
C CYS A 132 3.49 -10.81 2.36
N ASP A 133 3.77 -11.44 3.48
CA ASP A 133 5.14 -11.61 3.95
C ASP A 133 5.76 -12.81 3.24
N MET A 134 6.84 -12.60 2.48
CA MET A 134 7.44 -13.62 1.62
C MET A 134 8.41 -14.53 2.37
N ASP A 135 8.42 -14.53 3.71
CA ASP A 135 9.08 -15.56 4.48
C ASP A 135 8.25 -16.85 4.52
N VAL A 136 8.98 -17.98 4.66
CA VAL A 136 8.37 -19.30 4.87
C VAL A 136 7.70 -19.31 6.25
N TYR A 137 6.52 -19.90 6.36
CA TYR A 137 5.68 -19.89 7.57
C TYR A 137 5.04 -18.55 7.92
N SER A 138 5.03 -17.56 7.01
CA SER A 138 4.34 -16.30 7.25
C SER A 138 2.88 -16.31 6.77
N ASP A 139 2.03 -15.60 7.51
CA ASP A 139 0.62 -15.46 7.16
C ASP A 139 0.40 -14.61 5.89
N ARG A 140 -0.75 -14.82 5.26
CA ARG A 140 -1.32 -13.92 4.26
C ARG A 140 -2.55 -13.26 4.84
N GLU A 141 -2.51 -11.94 5.00
CA GLU A 141 -3.55 -11.22 5.69
C GLU A 141 -4.22 -10.18 4.80
N VAL A 142 -5.55 -10.11 4.86
CA VAL A 142 -6.27 -8.94 4.36
C VAL A 142 -6.01 -7.79 5.32
N VAL A 143 -5.42 -6.72 4.83
CA VAL A 143 -5.17 -5.50 5.63
C VAL A 143 -6.13 -4.40 5.23
N TRP A 144 -6.41 -4.25 3.93
CA TRP A 144 -7.37 -3.27 3.44
C TRP A 144 -8.53 -3.95 2.72
N GLY A 145 -9.71 -3.41 2.92
CA GLY A 145 -10.89 -3.91 2.21
C GLY A 145 -10.88 -3.55 0.71
N SER A 146 -10.12 -2.55 0.29
CA SER A 146 -10.07 -2.05 -1.08
C SER A 146 -8.80 -1.25 -1.34
N VAL A 147 -8.46 -1.04 -2.61
CA VAL A 147 -7.38 -0.11 -3.03
C VAL A 147 -7.62 1.31 -2.50
N ALA A 148 -8.89 1.75 -2.45
CA ALA A 148 -9.23 3.06 -1.91
C ALA A 148 -8.89 3.20 -0.42
N ASP A 149 -9.04 2.14 0.36
CA ASP A 149 -8.66 2.12 1.77
C ASP A 149 -7.15 2.13 1.95
N PHE A 150 -6.42 1.37 1.14
CA PHE A 150 -4.95 1.43 1.08
C PHE A 150 -4.46 2.85 0.77
N LEU A 151 -4.99 3.47 -0.28
CA LEU A 151 -4.59 4.82 -0.67
C LEU A 151 -5.01 5.89 0.35
N ARG A 152 -6.05 5.65 1.14
CA ARG A 152 -6.40 6.54 2.24
C ARG A 152 -5.29 6.54 3.30
N ASP A 153 -4.72 5.38 3.61
CA ASP A 153 -3.64 5.28 4.60
C ASP A 153 -2.33 5.82 4.05
N VAL A 154 -2.02 5.55 2.78
CA VAL A 154 -0.88 6.21 2.10
C VAL A 154 -1.03 7.73 2.19
N LEU A 155 -2.20 8.27 1.83
CA LEU A 155 -2.45 9.70 1.92
C LEU A 155 -2.27 10.24 3.33
N ALA A 156 -2.80 9.53 4.33
CA ALA A 156 -2.73 9.95 5.72
C ALA A 156 -1.27 9.97 6.23
N VAL A 157 -0.47 8.95 5.90
CA VAL A 157 0.97 8.88 6.20
C VAL A 157 1.73 10.02 5.53
N VAL A 158 1.61 10.20 4.21
CA VAL A 158 2.37 11.25 3.51
C VAL A 158 1.92 12.67 3.89
N SER A 159 0.68 12.81 4.37
CA SER A 159 0.15 14.09 4.86
C SER A 159 0.59 14.42 6.28
N SER A 160 1.04 13.44 7.06
CA SER A 160 1.38 13.62 8.48
C SER A 160 2.42 14.72 8.71
N ASP A 161 2.22 15.48 9.78
CA ASP A 161 3.17 16.49 10.25
C ASP A 161 4.42 15.85 10.89
N GLY A 162 4.28 14.59 11.36
CA GLY A 162 5.37 13.81 11.94
C GLY A 162 6.28 13.13 10.91
N LEU A 163 6.00 13.27 9.62
CA LEU A 163 6.81 12.70 8.55
C LEU A 163 8.10 13.50 8.34
N VAL A 164 9.23 12.87 8.58
CA VAL A 164 10.57 13.41 8.27
C VAL A 164 11.08 12.72 7.01
N VAL A 165 11.71 13.47 6.11
CA VAL A 165 12.32 12.90 4.89
C VAL A 165 13.84 13.00 4.98
N GLU A 166 14.51 11.85 4.96
CA GLU A 166 15.97 11.72 4.99
C GLU A 166 16.42 10.90 3.79
N ASP A 167 17.36 11.42 3.00
CA ASP A 167 17.89 10.77 1.79
C ASP A 167 16.83 10.25 0.80
N GLY A 168 15.69 10.95 0.73
CA GLY A 168 14.55 10.57 -0.13
C GLY A 168 13.61 9.51 0.47
N HIS A 169 13.88 9.05 1.69
CA HIS A 169 13.05 8.11 2.43
C HIS A 169 12.20 8.84 3.47
N GLY A 170 10.90 8.56 3.49
CA GLY A 170 9.99 9.07 4.51
C GLY A 170 10.03 8.19 5.75
N LEU A 171 10.27 8.83 6.89
CA LEU A 171 10.45 8.22 8.20
C LEU A 171 9.44 8.82 9.19
N MET A 172 8.90 7.97 10.06
CA MET A 172 7.97 8.35 11.11
C MET A 172 8.31 7.67 12.43
N THR A 173 7.99 8.31 13.55
CA THR A 173 8.15 7.71 14.87
C THR A 173 6.89 6.95 15.28
N HIS A 174 7.05 5.66 15.60
CA HIS A 174 6.00 4.83 16.18
C HIS A 174 5.74 5.22 17.64
N THR A 175 4.55 4.92 18.18
CA THR A 175 4.21 5.19 19.60
C THR A 175 5.14 4.48 20.59
N ASP A 176 5.80 3.41 20.15
CA ASP A 176 6.79 2.65 20.92
C ASP A 176 8.23 3.17 20.74
N ASN A 177 8.38 4.38 20.20
CA ASN A 177 9.65 5.11 20.08
C ASN A 177 10.70 4.43 19.18
N TRP A 178 10.25 3.74 18.13
CA TRP A 178 11.09 3.26 17.04
C TRP A 178 10.72 3.94 15.71
N THR A 179 11.66 3.96 14.75
CA THR A 179 11.48 4.63 13.45
C THR A 179 10.93 3.66 12.41
N CYS A 180 9.85 4.04 11.75
CA CYS A 180 9.20 3.28 10.68
C CYS A 180 9.32 4.01 9.34
N THR A 181 9.44 3.26 8.25
CA THR A 181 9.36 3.81 6.88
C THR A 181 7.91 4.09 6.50
N VAL A 182 7.67 4.84 5.42
CA VAL A 182 6.31 5.06 4.87
C VAL A 182 5.55 3.75 4.67
N LEU A 183 6.18 2.72 4.09
CA LEU A 183 5.55 1.41 3.88
C LEU A 183 5.09 0.79 5.20
N MET A 184 5.96 0.76 6.21
CA MET A 184 5.64 0.20 7.53
C MET A 184 4.54 1.00 8.22
N ALA A 185 4.60 2.33 8.14
CA ALA A 185 3.58 3.22 8.68
C ALA A 185 2.20 2.99 8.03
N VAL A 186 2.16 2.80 6.70
CA VAL A 186 0.94 2.48 5.96
C VAL A 186 0.37 1.13 6.40
N LEU A 187 1.22 0.10 6.49
CA LEU A 187 0.84 -1.24 6.94
C LEU A 187 0.27 -1.22 8.37
N GLU A 188 0.97 -0.59 9.31
CA GLU A 188 0.53 -0.50 10.70
C GLU A 188 -0.76 0.32 10.87
N THR A 189 -0.94 1.36 10.07
CA THR A 189 -2.22 2.11 10.01
C THR A 189 -3.36 1.22 9.51
N GLY A 190 -3.11 0.45 8.45
CA GLY A 190 -4.07 -0.48 7.89
C GLY A 190 -4.49 -1.58 8.87
N ARG A 191 -3.50 -2.22 9.51
CA ARG A 191 -3.70 -3.23 10.56
C ARG A 191 -4.46 -2.65 11.75
N ALA A 192 -4.04 -1.49 12.25
CA ALA A 192 -4.72 -0.84 13.37
C ALA A 192 -6.19 -0.58 13.07
N ARG A 193 -6.51 -0.02 11.89
CA ARG A 193 -7.91 0.20 11.49
C ARG A 193 -8.69 -1.11 11.39
N ARG A 194 -8.14 -2.15 10.75
CA ARG A 194 -8.78 -3.46 10.63
C ARG A 194 -9.12 -4.04 11.99
N ASP A 195 -8.18 -3.95 12.93
CA ASP A 195 -8.30 -4.53 14.27
C ASP A 195 -9.12 -3.64 15.23
N GLY A 196 -9.59 -2.47 14.78
CA GLY A 196 -10.26 -1.48 15.64
C GLY A 196 -9.33 -0.85 16.69
N ARG A 197 -8.02 -0.88 16.47
CA ARG A 197 -7.00 -0.30 17.34
C ARG A 197 -6.73 1.17 16.98
N PRO A 198 -6.26 1.99 17.94
CA PRO A 198 -5.73 3.31 17.64
C PRO A 198 -4.56 3.24 16.64
N VAL A 199 -4.44 4.26 15.77
CA VAL A 199 -3.31 4.37 14.83
C VAL A 199 -2.02 4.58 15.62
N PRO A 200 -0.98 3.75 15.43
CA PRO A 200 0.17 3.70 16.34
C PRO A 200 1.33 4.63 15.90
N LEU A 201 1.00 5.77 15.27
CA LEU A 201 1.98 6.69 14.68
C LEU A 201 1.92 8.07 15.35
N ILE A 202 3.06 8.56 15.82
CA ILE A 202 3.17 9.88 16.44
C ILE A 202 2.96 10.94 15.35
N GLY A 203 1.99 11.85 15.56
CA GLY A 203 1.71 12.97 14.64
C GLY A 203 0.48 12.80 13.75
N PHE A 204 -0.27 11.70 13.87
CA PHE A 204 -1.62 11.59 13.31
C PHE A 204 -2.64 12.13 14.30
N THR A 205 -2.87 13.44 14.33
CA THR A 205 -4.03 13.96 15.04
C THR A 205 -4.96 14.66 14.06
N GLU A 206 -6.24 14.25 14.05
CA GLU A 206 -7.33 14.92 13.32
C GLU A 206 -7.42 16.44 13.64
N ASP A 207 -6.78 16.86 14.74
CA ASP A 207 -6.65 18.24 15.21
C ASP A 207 -5.79 19.17 14.33
N SER A 208 -4.93 18.65 13.44
CA SER A 208 -4.12 19.50 12.54
C SER A 208 -4.98 20.35 11.60
N THR A 209 -6.21 19.90 11.28
CA THR A 209 -7.18 20.66 10.48
C THR A 209 -7.84 21.79 11.28
N ARG A 210 -7.98 21.61 12.60
CA ARG A 210 -8.66 22.56 13.50
C ARG A 210 -7.72 23.67 13.96
N GLN A 211 -6.47 23.34 14.31
CA GLN A 211 -5.46 24.34 14.73
C GLN A 211 -5.02 25.28 13.60
N LEU A 212 -5.10 24.85 12.34
CA LEU A 212 -4.79 25.71 11.18
C LEU A 212 -5.85 26.80 10.97
N LEU A 213 -7.12 26.53 11.31
CA LEU A 213 -8.22 27.49 11.19
C LEU A 213 -8.22 28.53 12.33
N ASP A 214 -7.83 28.14 13.54
CA ASP A 214 -7.69 29.06 14.68
C ASP A 214 -6.52 30.04 14.52
N ARG A 215 -5.43 29.62 13.85
CA ARG A 215 -4.29 30.50 13.53
C ARG A 215 -4.56 31.49 12.40
N LEU A 216 -5.62 31.28 11.61
CA LEU A 216 -6.05 32.19 10.55
C LEU A 216 -7.09 33.22 11.04
N HIS A 217 -7.62 33.06 12.27
CA HIS A 217 -8.65 33.95 12.84
C HIS A 217 -8.17 34.79 14.03
N THR A 218 -6.88 34.75 14.40
CA THR A 218 -6.35 35.74 15.35
C THR A 218 -6.13 37.07 14.63
N PRO A 219 -6.84 38.16 14.98
CA PRO A 219 -6.54 39.47 14.42
C PRO A 219 -5.13 39.85 14.87
N ARG A 220 -4.29 40.28 13.94
CA ARG A 220 -3.04 40.96 14.31
C ARG A 220 -3.43 42.23 15.05
N GLU A 221 -3.29 42.23 16.38
CA GLU A 221 -3.29 43.47 17.13
C GLU A 221 -2.13 44.32 16.62
N SER A 222 -2.52 45.40 15.97
CA SER A 222 -1.67 46.46 15.46
C SER A 222 -0.86 47.08 16.59
N GLU A 223 0.42 47.29 16.28
CA GLU A 223 1.36 48.19 16.93
C GLU A 223 0.70 49.35 17.70
N LYS A 224 1.03 49.47 19.00
CA LYS A 224 1.34 50.72 19.70
C LYS A 224 2.09 50.44 20.99
#